data_AF-A0A9Q1LIJ5-F1
#
_entry.id   AF-A0A9Q1LIJ5-F1
#
_cell.length_a   1.000
_cell.length_b   1.000
_cell.length_c   1.000
_cell.angle_alpha   90.00
_cell.angle_beta   90.00
_cell.angle_gamma   90.00
#
_symmetry.space_group_name_H-M   'P 1'
#
loop_
_entity.id
_entity.type
_entity.pdbx_description
1 polymer ?
#
loop_
_entity_poly.entity_id
_entity_poly.type
_entity_poly.pdbx_seq_one_letter_code
_entity_poly.pdbx_strand_id
1 'polypeptide(L)'
;MADELKILTGGVLLLRNKYYIIFYRGKDFVPPTVAAALAERQELTKQIQDVEEQTRSRPVEVAPSATDGQDVAGTLAEFYEAQARWGREISAEERERLLKEAAMAKMARVVRRLEHKFEISQAKKLKAEKIVS
;
A
#
# COMPACT_ATOMS: atom_id res chain seq x y z
N MET A 1 0.62 -23.44 -33.50
CA MET A 1 1.74 -22.54 -33.16
C MET A 1 1.32 -21.21 -32.52
N ALA A 2 0.61 -20.30 -33.20
CA ALA A 2 0.18 -19.04 -32.55
C ALA A 2 -0.77 -19.27 -31.36
N ASP A 3 -1.68 -20.24 -31.49
CA ASP A 3 -2.60 -20.61 -30.42
C ASP A 3 -1.91 -21.36 -29.26
N GLU A 4 -0.84 -22.12 -29.54
CA GLU A 4 0.00 -22.72 -28.49
C GLU A 4 0.74 -21.65 -27.67
N LEU A 5 1.26 -20.62 -28.35
CA LEU A 5 1.91 -19.49 -27.69
C LEU A 5 0.92 -18.71 -26.81
N LYS A 6 -0.35 -18.60 -27.23
CA LYS A 6 -1.42 -18.03 -26.41
C LYS A 6 -1.61 -18.82 -25.11
N ILE A 7 -1.64 -20.15 -25.18
CA ILE A 7 -1.80 -21.01 -23.99
C ILE A 7 -0.57 -20.92 -23.08
N LEU A 8 0.63 -20.97 -23.64
CA LEU A 8 1.88 -20.93 -22.87
C LEU A 8 2.13 -19.58 -22.19
N THR A 9 1.67 -18.49 -22.81
CA THR A 9 1.90 -17.14 -22.28
C THR A 9 0.68 -16.55 -21.58
N GLY A 10 -0.53 -17.09 -21.78
CA GLY A 10 -1.76 -16.46 -21.32
C GLY A 10 -1.97 -15.04 -21.89
N GLY A 11 -1.23 -14.67 -22.94
CA GLY A 11 -1.38 -13.38 -23.62
C GLY A 11 -2.56 -13.38 -24.60
N VAL A 12 -2.95 -12.20 -25.07
CA VAL A 12 -3.99 -12.04 -26.10
C VAL A 12 -3.32 -11.89 -27.46
N LEU A 13 -3.67 -12.74 -28.42
CA LEU A 13 -3.22 -12.62 -29.81
C LEU A 13 -3.86 -11.38 -30.44
N LEU A 14 -3.04 -10.43 -30.92
CA LEU A 14 -3.52 -9.23 -31.61
C LEU A 14 -3.51 -9.42 -33.12
N LEU A 15 -2.41 -9.94 -33.67
CA LEU A 15 -2.23 -10.10 -35.10
C LEU A 15 -1.37 -11.31 -35.41
N ARG A 16 -1.79 -12.08 -36.43
CA ARG A 16 -1.03 -13.20 -36.98
C ARG A 16 -0.79 -12.97 -38.47
N ASN A 17 0.48 -12.90 -38.87
CA ASN A 17 0.93 -12.87 -40.25
C ASN A 17 1.86 -14.06 -40.52
N LYS A 18 2.18 -14.35 -41.78
CA LYS A 18 3.13 -15.40 -42.19
C LYS A 18 4.53 -15.18 -41.59
N TYR A 19 4.93 -13.92 -41.40
CA TYR A 19 6.29 -13.57 -40.98
C TYR A 19 6.39 -13.13 -39.52
N TYR A 20 5.28 -12.77 -38.87
CA TYR A 20 5.30 -12.29 -37.49
C TYR A 20 3.99 -12.57 -36.76
N ILE A 21 4.11 -12.66 -35.44
CA ILE A 21 2.99 -12.85 -34.51
C ILE A 21 3.11 -11.74 -33.46
N ILE A 22 2.06 -10.93 -33.33
CA ILE A 22 1.98 -9.86 -32.34
C ILE A 22 0.96 -10.29 -31.28
N PHE A 23 1.39 -10.31 -30.03
CA PHE A 23 0.52 -10.58 -28.89
C PHE A 23 0.73 -9.53 -27.80
N TYR A 24 -0.35 -9.22 -27.10
CA TYR A 24 -0.34 -8.37 -25.94
C TYR A 24 -0.34 -9.23 -24.69
N ARG A 25 0.68 -9.05 -23.86
CA ARG A 25 0.73 -9.60 -22.50
C ARG A 25 0.67 -8.40 -21.58
N GLY A 26 -0.38 -8.31 -20.77
CA GLY A 26 -0.63 -7.16 -19.90
C GLY A 26 0.54 -6.86 -18.95
N LYS A 27 0.50 -5.71 -18.28
CA LYS A 27 1.53 -5.29 -17.32
C LYS A 27 1.63 -6.22 -16.10
N ASP A 28 0.59 -7.00 -15.84
CA ASP A 28 0.49 -7.96 -14.74
C ASP A 28 1.17 -9.30 -15.04
N PHE A 29 1.93 -9.40 -16.14
CA PHE A 29 2.73 -10.59 -16.39
C PHE A 29 3.87 -10.70 -15.37
N VAL A 30 3.81 -11.75 -14.57
CA VAL A 30 4.87 -12.13 -13.63
C VAL A 30 5.44 -13.47 -14.10
N PRO A 31 6.77 -13.59 -14.30
CA PRO A 31 7.39 -14.87 -14.60
C PRO A 31 7.05 -15.91 -13.51
N PRO A 32 6.89 -17.20 -13.86
CA PRO A 32 6.47 -18.23 -12.92
C PRO A 32 7.41 -18.34 -11.71
N THR A 33 8.71 -18.09 -11.90
CA THR A 33 9.71 -18.03 -10.82
C THR A 33 9.43 -16.91 -9.81
N VAL A 34 9.05 -15.73 -10.30
CA VAL A 34 8.72 -14.56 -9.47
C VAL A 34 7.36 -14.76 -8.80
N ALA A 35 6.40 -15.40 -9.48
CA ALA A 35 5.11 -15.76 -8.89
C ALA A 35 5.27 -16.77 -7.73
N ALA A 36 6.12 -17.79 -7.90
CA ALA A 36 6.41 -18.75 -6.83
C ALA A 36 7.09 -18.08 -5.62
N ALA A 37 8.11 -17.25 -5.86
CA ALA A 37 8.78 -16.51 -4.79
C ALA A 37 7.82 -15.53 -4.05
N LEU A 38 6.85 -14.95 -4.76
CA LEU A 38 5.80 -14.13 -4.15
C LEU A 38 4.85 -14.96 -3.29
N ALA A 39 4.44 -16.13 -3.77
CA ALA A 39 3.57 -17.04 -3.02
C ALA A 39 4.25 -17.56 -1.75
N GLU A 40 5.52 -17.96 -1.83
CA GLU A 40 6.32 -18.37 -0.68
C GLU A 40 6.42 -17.25 0.37
N ARG A 41 6.68 -16.02 -0.07
CA ARG A 41 6.71 -14.85 0.83
C ARG A 41 5.36 -14.59 1.49
N GLN A 42 4.26 -14.73 0.76
CA GLN A 42 2.92 -14.56 1.32
C GLN A 42 2.62 -15.63 2.36
N GLU A 43 3.01 -16.88 2.10
CA GLU A 43 2.83 -17.99 3.02
C GLU A 43 3.64 -17.79 4.32
N LEU A 44 4.91 -17.39 4.20
CA LEU A 44 5.73 -17.06 5.36
C LEU A 44 5.14 -15.91 6.18
N THR A 45 4.57 -14.90 5.52
CA THR A 45 3.94 -13.77 6.22
C THR A 45 2.68 -14.20 6.97
N LYS A 46 1.87 -15.09 6.36
CA LYS A 46 0.71 -15.68 7.04
C LYS A 46 1.11 -16.52 8.24
N GLN A 47 2.13 -17.37 8.11
CA GLN A 47 2.62 -18.17 9.23
C GLN A 47 3.10 -17.31 10.40
N ILE A 48 3.76 -16.18 10.12
CA ILE A 48 4.14 -15.22 11.16
C ILE A 48 2.91 -14.61 11.83
N GLN A 49 1.91 -14.18 11.04
CA GLN A 49 0.65 -13.65 11.58
C GLN A 49 -0.11 -14.68 12.41
N ASP A 50 -0.18 -15.93 11.96
CA ASP A 50 -0.85 -17.02 12.66
C ASP A 50 -0.16 -17.33 14.00
N VAL A 51 1.17 -17.24 14.06
CA VAL A 51 1.94 -17.37 15.32
C VAL A 51 1.69 -16.19 16.26
N GLU A 52 1.67 -14.96 15.74
CA GLU A 52 1.30 -13.77 16.53
C GLU A 52 -0.15 -13.86 17.05
N GLU A 53 -1.08 -14.35 16.24
CA GLU A 53 -2.47 -14.54 16.64
C GLU A 53 -2.63 -15.71 17.62
N GLN A 54 -1.84 -16.77 17.49
CA GLN A 54 -1.82 -17.90 18.42
C GLN A 54 -1.22 -17.53 19.78
N THR A 55 -0.22 -16.66 19.80
CA THR A 55 0.32 -16.10 21.06
C THR A 55 -0.64 -15.08 21.69
N ARG A 56 -1.41 -14.34 20.89
CA ARG A 56 -2.50 -13.48 21.37
C ARG A 56 -3.71 -14.24 21.91
N SER A 57 -4.03 -15.41 21.33
CA SER A 57 -5.17 -16.26 21.72
C SER A 57 -4.81 -17.32 22.75
N ARG A 58 -3.52 -17.48 23.11
CA ARG A 58 -3.10 -18.30 24.24
C ARG A 58 -3.75 -17.71 25.50
N PRO A 59 -4.56 -18.48 26.25
CA PRO A 59 -5.08 -17.99 27.52
C PRO A 59 -3.88 -17.70 28.40
N VAL A 60 -3.80 -16.47 28.91
CA VAL A 60 -2.91 -16.14 30.03
C VAL A 60 -3.22 -17.18 31.10
N GLU A 61 -2.25 -18.05 31.41
CA GLU A 61 -2.31 -18.80 32.65
C GLU A 61 -2.25 -17.76 33.76
N VAL A 62 -3.42 -17.44 34.30
CA VAL A 62 -3.58 -16.59 35.47
C VAL A 62 -2.88 -17.32 36.61
N ALA A 63 -1.60 -17.00 36.82
CA ALA A 63 -1.02 -17.13 38.13
C ALA A 63 -1.90 -16.33 39.09
N PRO A 64 -2.30 -16.85 40.26
CA PRO A 64 -3.08 -16.08 41.22
C PRO A 64 -2.16 -15.04 41.87
N SER A 65 -1.84 -13.97 41.15
CA SER A 65 -1.27 -12.78 41.73
C SER A 65 -2.41 -12.01 42.39
N ALA A 66 -2.47 -12.16 43.71
CA ALA A 66 -3.27 -11.32 44.58
C ALA A 66 -2.89 -9.84 44.39
N THR A 67 -3.60 -9.14 43.51
CA THR A 67 -3.90 -7.71 43.57
C THR A 67 -4.96 -7.41 42.50
N ASP A 68 -6.12 -6.91 42.93
CA ASP A 68 -7.24 -6.49 42.10
C ASP A 68 -6.85 -5.40 41.09
N GLY A 69 -6.36 -5.82 39.93
CA GLY A 69 -6.21 -4.97 38.77
C GLY A 69 -6.66 -5.77 37.56
N GLN A 70 -7.95 -5.67 37.22
CA GLN A 70 -8.42 -6.11 35.91
C GLN A 70 -7.52 -5.46 34.86
N ASP A 71 -7.18 -6.16 33.77
CA ASP A 71 -6.46 -5.56 32.64
C ASP A 71 -7.36 -4.51 31.99
N VAL A 72 -7.36 -3.30 32.57
CA VAL A 72 -7.98 -2.08 32.07
C VAL A 72 -7.05 -1.62 30.96
N ALA A 73 -7.12 -2.29 29.80
CA ALA A 73 -6.53 -1.82 28.55
C ALA A 73 -7.64 -1.74 27.46
N GLY A 74 -7.91 -0.55 26.93
CA GLY A 74 -8.92 -0.28 25.90
C GLY A 74 -10.28 0.24 26.41
N THR A 75 -10.44 0.50 27.69
CA THR A 75 -11.68 1.01 28.31
C THR A 75 -11.78 2.53 28.17
N LEU A 76 -13.02 3.06 28.05
CA LEU A 76 -13.29 4.51 28.06
C LEU A 76 -12.68 5.23 29.28
N ALA A 77 -12.66 4.56 30.44
CA ALA A 77 -12.06 5.09 31.67
C ALA A 77 -10.56 5.39 31.50
N GLU A 78 -9.80 4.47 30.91
CA GLU A 78 -8.37 4.68 30.64
C GLU A 78 -8.14 5.76 29.60
N PHE A 79 -9.02 5.90 28.61
CA PHE A 79 -8.93 7.00 27.65
C PHE A 79 -9.01 8.34 28.37
N TYR A 80 -9.93 8.49 29.33
CA TYR A 80 -10.01 9.70 30.14
C TYR A 80 -8.81 9.86 31.08
N GLU A 81 -8.29 8.79 31.68
CA GLU A 81 -7.07 8.84 32.50
C GLU A 81 -5.84 9.24 31.68
N ALA A 82 -5.68 8.67 30.49
CA ALA A 82 -4.63 9.01 29.54
C ALA A 82 -4.78 10.44 29.01
N GLN A 83 -6.01 10.87 28.74
CA GLN A 83 -6.31 12.25 28.36
C GLN A 83 -6.04 13.22 29.53
N ALA A 84 -6.27 12.83 30.78
CA ALA A 84 -5.93 13.65 31.94
C ALA A 84 -4.42 13.70 32.22
N ARG A 85 -3.72 12.59 31.97
CA ARG A 85 -2.28 12.45 32.24
C ARG A 85 -1.39 13.02 31.14
N TRP A 86 -1.82 12.92 29.88
CA TRP A 86 -1.05 13.28 28.69
C TRP A 86 -1.81 14.14 27.67
N GLY A 87 -3.11 14.36 27.86
CA GLY A 87 -3.87 15.21 26.96
C GLY A 87 -3.49 16.67 27.12
N ARG A 88 -3.25 17.33 25.98
CA ARG A 88 -3.14 18.79 25.90
C ARG A 88 -4.50 19.34 25.48
N GLU A 89 -5.00 20.35 26.19
CA GLU A 89 -6.14 21.12 25.73
C GLU A 89 -5.72 21.94 24.50
N ILE A 90 -6.04 21.43 23.31
CA ILE A 90 -5.82 22.14 22.05
C ILE A 90 -6.92 23.19 21.92
N SER A 91 -6.54 24.47 21.94
CA SER A 91 -7.48 25.58 21.78
C SER A 91 -8.18 25.51 20.42
N ALA A 92 -9.37 26.11 20.32
CA ALA A 92 -10.10 26.15 19.06
C ALA A 92 -9.26 26.77 17.91
N GLU A 93 -8.46 27.78 18.24
CA GLU A 93 -7.53 28.43 17.30
C GLU A 93 -6.40 27.51 16.85
N GLU A 94 -5.78 26.77 17.77
CA GLU A 94 -4.73 25.80 17.43
C GLU A 94 -5.28 24.67 16.55
N ARG A 95 -6.50 24.18 16.82
CA ARG A 95 -7.17 23.19 15.97
C ARG A 95 -7.40 23.72 14.55
N GLU A 96 -7.85 24.97 14.43
CA GLU A 96 -8.08 25.60 13.13
C GLU A 96 -6.76 25.77 12.36
N ARG A 97 -5.67 26.15 13.02
CA ARG A 97 -4.33 26.21 12.41
C ARG A 97 -3.88 24.85 11.90
N LEU A 98 -4.02 23.80 12.70
CA LEU A 98 -3.66 22.43 12.29
C LEU A 98 -4.47 21.97 11.07
N LEU A 99 -5.77 22.27 11.02
CA LEU A 99 -6.61 21.96 9.87
C LEU A 99 -6.17 22.72 8.60
N LYS A 100 -5.84 24.00 8.74
CA LYS A 100 -5.32 24.83 7.64
C LYS A 100 -3.98 24.29 7.14
N GLU A 101 -3.06 23.96 8.03
CA GLU A 101 -1.76 23.37 7.68
C GLU A 101 -1.92 22.02 6.96
N ALA A 102 -2.81 21.16 7.46
CA ALA A 102 -3.11 19.88 6.83
C ALA A 102 -3.71 20.07 5.42
N ALA A 103 -4.59 21.05 5.23
CA ALA A 103 -5.16 21.39 3.93
C ALA A 103 -4.08 21.92 2.97
N MET A 104 -3.19 22.80 3.44
CA MET A 104 -2.07 23.33 2.67
C MET A 104 -1.09 22.24 2.26
N ALA A 105 -0.76 21.32 3.17
CA ALA A 105 0.12 20.17 2.87
C ALA A 105 -0.49 19.25 1.80
N LYS A 106 -1.80 19.00 1.86
CA LYS A 106 -2.52 18.24 0.83
C LYS A 106 -2.45 18.95 -0.53
N MET A 107 -2.70 20.27 -0.56
CA MET A 107 -2.64 21.06 -1.78
C MET A 107 -1.22 21.07 -2.37
N ALA A 108 -0.20 21.32 -1.56
CA ALA A 108 1.20 21.29 -1.99
C ALA A 108 1.60 19.94 -2.60
N ARG A 109 1.10 18.83 -2.07
CA ARG A 109 1.35 17.50 -2.65
C ARG A 109 0.73 17.34 -4.03
N VAL A 110 -0.47 17.89 -4.25
CA VAL A 110 -1.14 17.88 -5.55
C VAL A 110 -0.38 18.74 -6.56
N VAL A 111 0.01 19.96 -6.16
CA VAL A 111 0.78 20.88 -7.00
C VAL A 111 2.08 20.24 -7.47
N ARG A 112 2.91 19.70 -6.56
CA ARG A 112 4.16 19.02 -6.92
C ARG A 112 3.96 17.87 -7.91
N ARG A 113 2.87 17.12 -7.75
CA ARG A 113 2.53 16.02 -8.68
C ARG A 113 2.18 16.56 -10.07
N LEU A 114 1.47 17.68 -10.15
CA LEU A 114 1.11 18.32 -11.41
C LEU A 114 2.35 18.92 -12.10
N GLU A 115 3.21 19.61 -11.35
CA GLU A 115 4.48 20.14 -11.83
C GLU A 115 5.34 19.04 -12.44
N HIS A 116 5.54 17.93 -11.73
CA HIS A 116 6.30 16.80 -12.25
C HIS A 116 5.72 16.21 -13.54
N LYS A 117 4.39 16.06 -13.63
CA LYS A 117 3.72 15.59 -14.85
C LYS A 117 3.85 16.60 -16.00
N PHE A 118 3.85 17.88 -15.68
CA PHE A 118 4.01 18.96 -16.65
C PHE A 118 5.43 18.96 -17.23
N GLU A 119 6.46 18.87 -16.40
CA GLU A 119 7.86 18.75 -16.83
C GLU A 119 8.08 17.54 -17.75
N ILE A 120 7.55 16.37 -17.36
CA ILE A 120 7.64 15.16 -18.19
C ILE A 120 6.95 15.38 -19.54
N SER A 121 5.78 16.00 -19.55
CA SER A 121 5.03 16.28 -20.77
C SER A 121 5.77 17.27 -21.67
N GLN A 122 6.35 18.33 -21.11
CA GLN A 122 7.18 19.27 -21.86
C GLN A 122 8.41 18.61 -22.46
N ALA A 123 9.14 17.80 -21.68
CA ALA A 123 10.32 17.09 -22.16
C ALA A 123 9.98 16.14 -23.32
N LYS A 124 8.84 15.43 -23.24
CA LYS A 124 8.33 14.58 -24.32
C LYS A 124 7.95 15.37 -25.56
N LYS A 125 7.28 16.51 -25.39
CA LYS A 125 6.92 17.42 -26.49
C LYS A 125 8.17 17.88 -27.23
N LEU A 126 9.15 18.44 -26.52
CA LEU A 126 10.40 18.94 -27.11
C LEU A 126 11.17 17.83 -27.83
N LYS A 127 11.19 16.61 -27.29
CA LYS A 127 11.80 15.45 -27.95
C LYS A 127 11.08 15.07 -29.25
N ALA A 128 9.75 15.11 -29.26
CA ALA A 128 8.97 14.84 -30.45
C ALA A 128 9.16 15.91 -31.53
N GLU A 129 9.18 17.20 -31.15
CA GLU A 129 9.45 18.31 -32.07
C GLU A 129 10.82 18.17 -32.75
N LYS A 130 11.85 17.72 -32.02
CA LYS A 130 13.19 17.43 -32.58
C LYS A 130 13.25 16.26 -33.55
N ILE A 131 12.32 15.30 -33.47
CA ILE A 131 12.28 14.13 -34.36
C ILE A 131 11.49 14.45 -35.63
N VAL A 132 10.52 15.36 -35.53
CA VAL A 132 9.65 15.77 -36.64
C VAL A 132 10.27 16.90 -37.48
N SER A 133 11.20 17.68 -36.91
CA SER A 133 12.06 18.62 -37.63
C SER A 133 13.28 17.93 -38.25
#